data_AF-A0A2W6ALF8-F1
#
_entry.id   AF-A0A2W6ALF8-F1
#
_cell.length_a   1.000
_cell.length_b   1.000
_cell.length_c   1.000
_cell.angle_alpha   90.00
_cell.angle_beta   90.00
_cell.angle_gamma   90.00
#
_symmetry.space_group_name_H-M   'P 1'
#
loop_
_entity.id
_entity.type
_entity.pdbx_description
1 polymer ?
#
loop_
_entity_poly.entity_id
_entity_poly.type
_entity_poly.pdbx_seq_one_letter_code
_entity_poly.pdbx_strand_id
1 'polypeptide(L)'
;MSWDVFLMRVPEGVTSVRDLPDGFEPEAIGTPDEVVAIIRHVCPEAQFDGNRRGSIDAFAMDIGIQSNDAGLANFISFSIYGGVGERGIDIIKNVCQATGCKAIDGGEDFLRFDGDAEVQAQQWQRYRDYVVGLHSAPPPGATAKSKKDDEPKPL
;
A
#
# COMPACT_ATOMS: atom_id res chain seq x y z
N MET A 1 10.62 0.26 8.19
CA MET A 1 9.62 1.08 7.47
C MET A 1 8.93 0.18 6.47
N SER A 2 7.62 0.34 6.29
CA SER A 2 6.86 -0.29 5.21
C SER A 2 6.57 0.71 4.09
N TRP A 3 6.31 0.21 2.90
CA TRP A 3 5.51 0.88 1.88
C TRP A 3 4.08 0.39 2.05
N ASP A 4 3.15 1.30 2.31
CA ASP A 4 1.75 0.96 2.49
C ASP A 4 0.97 1.30 1.23
N VAL A 5 0.28 0.30 0.68
CA VAL A 5 -0.58 0.45 -0.50
C VAL A 5 -2.01 0.11 -0.13
N PHE A 6 -2.94 1.02 -0.39
CA PHE A 6 -4.35 0.86 -0.04
C PHE A 6 -5.19 0.63 -1.28
N LEU A 7 -6.05 -0.38 -1.28
CA LEU A 7 -6.98 -0.66 -2.35
C LEU A 7 -8.38 -0.33 -1.90
N MET A 8 -9.09 0.44 -2.73
CA MET A 8 -10.50 0.75 -2.54
C MET A 8 -11.20 0.91 -3.89
N ARG A 9 -12.52 0.71 -3.92
CA ARG A 9 -13.32 1.08 -5.08
C ARG A 9 -13.42 2.59 -5.17
N VAL A 10 -13.22 3.13 -6.37
CA VAL A 10 -13.34 4.56 -6.64
C VAL A 10 -14.29 4.78 -7.80
N PRO A 11 -14.95 5.95 -7.87
CA PRO A 11 -15.86 6.26 -8.98
C PRO A 11 -15.13 6.21 -10.33
N GLU A 12 -15.87 5.82 -11.37
CA GLU A 12 -15.35 5.87 -12.74
C GLU A 12 -14.92 7.29 -13.12
N GLY A 13 -13.85 7.39 -13.89
CA GLY A 13 -13.30 8.67 -14.36
C GLY A 13 -12.43 9.42 -13.36
N VAL A 14 -12.37 9.02 -12.09
CA VAL A 14 -11.46 9.63 -11.10
C VAL A 14 -10.02 9.19 -11.38
N THR A 15 -9.14 10.14 -11.67
CA THR A 15 -7.73 9.89 -12.02
C THR A 15 -6.73 10.30 -10.96
N SER A 16 -7.15 11.12 -10.00
CA SER A 16 -6.35 11.47 -8.82
C SER A 16 -7.12 11.26 -7.53
N VAL A 17 -6.44 10.89 -6.45
CA VAL A 17 -7.01 10.86 -5.08
C VAL A 17 -7.58 12.24 -4.71
N ARG A 18 -6.98 13.33 -5.23
CA ARG A 18 -7.45 14.71 -5.01
C ARG A 18 -8.78 15.03 -5.69
N ASP A 19 -9.19 14.22 -6.66
CA ASP A 19 -10.45 14.37 -7.36
C ASP A 19 -11.61 13.63 -6.65
N LEU A 20 -11.32 12.93 -5.55
CA LEU A 20 -12.35 12.28 -4.74
C LEU A 20 -13.22 13.33 -4.04
N PRO A 21 -14.54 13.11 -3.96
CA PRO A 21 -15.43 14.00 -3.23
C PRO A 21 -15.07 14.11 -1.75
N ASP A 22 -15.34 15.27 -1.15
CA ASP A 22 -15.23 15.44 0.31
C ASP A 22 -16.15 14.45 1.04
N GLY A 23 -15.60 13.77 2.04
CA GLY A 23 -16.33 12.72 2.79
C GLY A 23 -16.61 11.46 1.97
N PHE A 24 -15.83 11.21 0.91
CA PHE A 24 -15.94 9.98 0.13
C PHE A 24 -15.73 8.74 1.02
N GLU A 25 -16.73 7.86 0.99
CA GLU A 25 -16.69 6.54 1.60
C GLU A 25 -16.66 5.49 0.49
N PRO A 26 -15.63 4.62 0.43
CA PRO A 26 -15.58 3.61 -0.61
C PRO A 26 -16.71 2.60 -0.51
N GLU A 27 -17.18 2.16 -1.67
CA GLU A 27 -18.11 1.04 -1.75
C GLU A 27 -17.48 -0.24 -1.19
N ALA A 28 -18.28 -1.05 -0.52
CA ALA A 28 -17.88 -2.37 -0.06
C ALA A 28 -17.39 -3.25 -1.23
N ILE A 29 -16.19 -3.81 -1.08
CA ILE A 29 -15.59 -4.79 -1.98
C ILE A 29 -16.38 -6.11 -1.90
N GLY A 30 -16.76 -6.50 -0.68
CA GLY A 30 -17.51 -7.71 -0.37
C GLY A 30 -17.45 -8.01 1.13
N THR A 31 -17.78 -9.23 1.52
CA THR A 31 -17.49 -9.73 2.87
C THR A 31 -15.98 -9.95 3.05
N PRO A 32 -15.45 -9.88 4.28
CA PRO A 32 -14.04 -10.16 4.53
C PRO A 32 -13.59 -11.55 4.03
N ASP A 33 -14.44 -12.56 4.13
CA ASP A 33 -14.12 -13.92 3.69
C ASP A 33 -14.07 -14.04 2.16
N GLU A 34 -14.94 -13.32 1.43
CA GLU A 34 -14.87 -13.21 -0.03
C GLU A 34 -13.58 -12.51 -0.48
N VAL A 35 -13.18 -11.43 0.21
CA VAL A 35 -11.92 -10.73 -0.07
C VAL A 35 -10.72 -11.64 0.15
N VAL A 36 -10.69 -12.41 1.26
CA VAL A 36 -9.65 -13.43 1.50
C VAL A 36 -9.63 -14.46 0.38
N ALA A 37 -10.80 -14.93 -0.07
CA ALA A 37 -10.90 -15.92 -1.15
C ALA A 37 -10.35 -15.37 -2.48
N ILE A 38 -10.67 -14.12 -2.83
CA ILE A 38 -10.12 -13.44 -4.01
C ILE A 38 -8.59 -13.35 -3.92
N ILE A 39 -8.06 -12.90 -2.77
CA ILE A 39 -6.62 -12.74 -2.59
C ILE A 39 -5.90 -14.10 -2.67
N ARG A 40 -6.45 -15.15 -2.06
CA ARG A 40 -5.90 -16.52 -2.18
C ARG A 40 -5.96 -17.06 -3.60
N HIS A 41 -6.97 -16.68 -4.37
CA HIS A 41 -7.05 -17.06 -5.78
C HIS A 41 -5.93 -16.39 -6.60
N VAL A 42 -5.67 -15.11 -6.36
CA VAL A 42 -4.61 -14.34 -7.04
C VAL A 42 -3.21 -14.74 -6.56
N CYS A 43 -3.05 -14.98 -5.26
CA CYS A 43 -1.79 -15.33 -4.61
C CYS A 43 -2.02 -16.54 -3.68
N PRO A 44 -1.90 -17.77 -4.21
CA PRO A 44 -2.08 -18.99 -3.41
C PRO A 44 -1.09 -19.15 -2.25
N GLU A 45 0.03 -18.42 -2.27
CA GLU A 45 1.04 -18.40 -1.22
C GLU A 45 0.63 -17.51 -0.02
N ALA A 46 -0.42 -16.71 -0.14
CA ALA A 46 -0.91 -15.84 0.93
C ALA A 46 -1.51 -16.68 2.08
N GLN A 47 -0.92 -16.53 3.26
CA GLN A 47 -1.39 -17.16 4.49
C GLN A 47 -2.25 -16.16 5.24
N PHE A 48 -3.37 -16.60 5.81
CA PHE A 48 -4.26 -15.74 6.59
C PHE A 48 -4.52 -16.37 7.96
N ASP A 49 -4.48 -15.54 9.00
CA ASP A 49 -4.81 -15.94 10.37
C ASP A 49 -6.33 -15.89 10.65
N GLY A 50 -6.74 -16.26 11.87
CA GLY A 50 -8.14 -16.22 12.29
C GLY A 50 -8.74 -14.81 12.37
N ASN A 51 -7.92 -13.77 12.32
CA ASN A 51 -8.33 -12.37 12.27
C ASN A 51 -8.32 -11.82 10.84
N ARG A 52 -8.14 -12.68 9.83
CA ARG A 52 -8.06 -12.31 8.41
C ARG A 52 -6.91 -11.34 8.10
N ARG A 53 -5.87 -11.35 8.94
CA ARG A 53 -4.59 -10.72 8.63
C ARG A 53 -3.80 -11.71 7.78
N GLY A 54 -3.32 -11.23 6.64
CA GLY A 54 -2.56 -12.03 5.71
C GLY A 54 -1.07 -11.72 5.75
N SER A 55 -0.25 -12.67 5.33
CA SER A 55 1.16 -12.45 5.02
C SER A 55 1.55 -13.22 3.75
N ILE A 56 2.54 -12.69 3.04
CA ILE A 56 3.22 -13.37 1.94
C ILE A 56 4.72 -13.27 2.21
N ASP A 57 5.25 -14.29 2.89
CA ASP A 57 6.62 -14.32 3.39
C ASP A 57 7.66 -14.10 2.27
N ALA A 58 7.41 -14.66 1.08
CA ALA A 58 8.29 -14.52 -0.09
C ALA A 58 8.51 -13.06 -0.52
N PHE A 59 7.61 -12.14 -0.15
CA PHE A 59 7.70 -10.72 -0.51
C PHE A 59 7.81 -9.78 0.70
N ALA A 60 7.96 -10.32 1.92
CA ALA A 60 7.93 -9.53 3.15
C ALA A 60 6.75 -8.53 3.16
N MET A 61 5.56 -9.05 2.85
CA MET A 61 4.33 -8.29 2.64
C MET A 61 3.25 -8.79 3.60
N ASP A 62 2.68 -7.88 4.36
CA ASP A 62 1.48 -8.12 5.17
C ASP A 62 0.24 -7.59 4.46
N ILE A 63 -0.91 -8.22 4.75
CA ILE A 63 -2.21 -7.91 4.16
C ILE A 63 -3.20 -7.61 5.28
N GLY A 64 -3.82 -6.45 5.23
CA GLY A 64 -4.93 -6.07 6.09
C GLY A 64 -6.23 -5.98 5.30
N ILE A 65 -7.33 -6.40 5.92
CA ILE A 65 -8.68 -6.20 5.40
C ILE A 65 -9.42 -5.37 6.45
N GLN A 66 -9.95 -4.23 6.02
CA GLN A 66 -10.67 -3.31 6.90
C GLN A 66 -12.14 -3.28 6.47
N SER A 67 -13.02 -3.33 7.47
CA SER A 67 -14.46 -3.32 7.27
C SER A 67 -15.07 -1.99 7.72
N ASN A 68 -16.14 -1.59 7.03
CA ASN A 68 -17.01 -0.51 7.46
C ASN A 68 -17.91 -0.92 8.65
N ASP A 69 -18.75 0.00 9.12
CA ASP A 69 -19.68 -0.22 10.24
C ASP A 69 -20.70 -1.35 10.00
N ALA A 70 -20.94 -1.74 8.75
CA ALA A 70 -21.80 -2.87 8.38
C ALA A 70 -21.03 -4.21 8.37
N GLY A 71 -19.73 -4.22 8.69
CA GLY A 71 -18.88 -5.41 8.68
C GLY A 71 -18.38 -5.82 7.29
N LEU A 72 -18.68 -5.05 6.25
CA LEU A 72 -18.24 -5.32 4.88
C LEU A 72 -16.88 -4.71 4.61
N ALA A 73 -16.00 -5.46 3.94
CA ALA A 73 -14.66 -5.01 3.60
C ALA A 73 -14.74 -3.88 2.57
N ASN A 74 -14.19 -2.71 2.89
CA ASN A 74 -14.13 -1.55 1.99
C ASN A 74 -12.69 -1.09 1.68
N PHE A 75 -11.69 -1.61 2.41
CA PHE A 75 -10.28 -1.42 2.10
C PHE A 75 -9.47 -2.72 2.24
N ILE A 76 -8.44 -2.84 1.39
CA ILE A 76 -7.35 -3.81 1.55
C ILE A 76 -6.05 -3.01 1.68
N SER A 77 -5.22 -3.32 2.66
CA SER A 77 -3.90 -2.70 2.84
C SER A 77 -2.80 -3.71 2.60
N PHE A 78 -1.80 -3.38 1.80
CA PHE A 78 -0.54 -4.11 1.69
C PHE A 78 0.56 -3.32 2.37
N SER A 79 1.22 -3.90 3.37
CA SER A 79 2.39 -3.31 4.03
C SER A 79 3.64 -4.07 3.64
N ILE A 80 4.56 -3.42 2.94
CA ILE A 80 5.73 -4.07 2.34
C ILE A 80 7.00 -3.58 3.01
N TYR A 81 7.70 -4.45 3.73
CA TYR A 81 8.84 -4.05 4.59
C TYR A 81 10.20 -4.17 3.89
N GLY A 82 10.27 -4.90 2.78
CA GLY A 82 11.47 -5.15 1.99
C GLY A 82 11.53 -4.33 0.70
N GLY A 83 12.32 -4.76 -0.28
CA GLY A 83 12.18 -4.25 -1.65
C GLY A 83 10.96 -4.88 -2.32
N VAL A 84 10.22 -4.09 -3.10
CA VAL A 84 9.18 -4.61 -3.98
C VAL A 84 9.88 -5.09 -5.25
N GLY A 85 9.99 -6.40 -5.44
CA GLY A 85 10.30 -6.97 -6.75
C GLY A 85 9.08 -6.88 -7.68
N GLU A 86 9.29 -7.00 -9.00
CA GLU A 86 8.23 -6.96 -10.03
C GLU A 86 6.98 -7.78 -9.63
N ARG A 87 7.20 -8.98 -9.09
CA ARG A 87 6.15 -9.91 -8.67
C ARG A 87 5.27 -9.39 -7.52
N GLY A 88 5.78 -8.51 -6.66
CA GLY A 88 4.99 -7.88 -5.60
C GLY A 88 4.00 -6.84 -6.15
N ILE A 89 4.42 -6.06 -7.16
CA ILE A 89 3.55 -5.14 -7.88
C ILE A 89 2.47 -5.91 -8.66
N ASP A 90 2.84 -7.02 -9.29
CA ASP A 90 1.88 -7.87 -10.02
C ASP A 90 0.78 -8.42 -9.12
N ILE A 91 1.10 -8.81 -7.88
CA ILE A 91 0.10 -9.26 -6.91
C ILE A 91 -0.91 -8.14 -6.63
N ILE A 92 -0.44 -6.93 -6.34
CA ILE A 92 -1.29 -5.76 -6.08
C ILE A 92 -2.18 -5.47 -7.30
N LYS A 93 -1.59 -5.47 -8.50
CA LYS A 93 -2.29 -5.25 -9.78
C LYS A 93 -3.39 -6.28 -9.99
N ASN A 94 -3.09 -7.55 -9.80
CA ASN A 94 -4.04 -8.65 -10.00
C ASN A 94 -5.17 -8.61 -8.97
N VAL A 95 -4.88 -8.23 -7.72
CA VAL A 95 -5.93 -8.00 -6.70
C VAL A 95 -6.80 -6.81 -7.08
N CYS A 96 -6.24 -5.70 -7.57
CA CYS A 96 -7.02 -4.57 -8.10
C CYS A 96 -7.98 -5.02 -9.20
N GLN A 97 -7.48 -5.78 -10.19
CA GLN A 97 -8.29 -6.30 -11.29
C GLN A 97 -9.42 -7.23 -10.82
N ALA A 98 -9.13 -8.11 -9.87
CA ALA A 98 -10.11 -9.07 -9.36
C ALA A 98 -11.20 -8.43 -8.47
N THR A 99 -10.90 -7.27 -7.86
CA THR A 99 -11.81 -6.59 -6.92
C THR A 99 -12.49 -5.35 -7.51
N GLY A 100 -12.00 -4.87 -8.66
CA GLY A 100 -12.38 -3.57 -9.22
C GLY A 100 -11.83 -2.37 -8.46
N CYS A 101 -10.86 -2.58 -7.56
CA CYS A 101 -10.26 -1.51 -6.77
C CYS A 101 -9.16 -0.77 -7.55
N LYS A 102 -8.87 0.45 -7.12
CA LYS A 102 -7.61 1.14 -7.44
C LYS A 102 -6.69 1.12 -6.23
N ALA A 103 -5.39 1.01 -6.49
CA ALA A 103 -4.36 1.08 -5.48
C ALA A 103 -3.89 2.52 -5.29
N ILE A 104 -3.69 2.94 -4.04
CA ILE A 104 -3.19 4.23 -3.62
C ILE A 104 -1.82 4.00 -2.98
N ASP A 105 -0.81 4.71 -3.48
CA ASP A 105 0.49 4.78 -2.81
C ASP A 105 0.33 5.65 -1.54
N GLY A 106 0.82 5.17 -0.40
CA GLY A 106 0.62 5.61 1.00
C GLY A 106 0.71 7.11 1.33
N GLY A 107 -0.11 7.92 0.65
CA GLY A 107 -0.31 9.35 0.86
C GLY A 107 -0.22 10.23 -0.40
N GLU A 108 0.07 9.71 -1.59
CA GLU A 108 0.24 10.54 -2.79
C GLU A 108 -0.95 10.47 -3.75
N ASP A 109 -0.98 9.46 -4.62
CA ASP A 109 -1.98 9.30 -5.66
C ASP A 109 -2.16 7.82 -6.02
N PHE A 110 -3.01 7.53 -7.01
CA PHE A 110 -3.21 6.18 -7.50
C PHE A 110 -1.95 5.61 -8.18
N LEU A 111 -1.63 4.36 -7.87
CA LEU A 111 -0.62 3.60 -8.61
C LEU A 111 -1.05 3.40 -10.06
N ARG A 112 -0.12 3.64 -10.99
CA ARG A 112 -0.31 3.36 -12.42
C ARG A 112 0.53 2.17 -12.84
N PHE A 113 -0.15 1.08 -13.22
CA PHE A 113 0.46 -0.20 -13.53
C PHE A 113 0.98 -0.34 -14.98
N ASP A 114 0.94 0.74 -15.76
CA ASP A 114 1.43 0.84 -17.13
C ASP A 114 2.84 1.46 -17.24
N GLY A 115 3.52 1.66 -16.10
CA GLY A 115 4.95 2.01 -16.05
C GLY A 115 5.40 2.71 -14.76
N ASP A 116 4.49 3.41 -14.08
CA ASP A 116 4.88 4.26 -12.93
C ASP A 116 5.00 3.49 -11.61
N ALA A 117 4.33 2.34 -11.45
CA ALA A 117 4.31 1.60 -10.19
C ALA A 117 5.69 1.10 -9.75
N GLU A 118 6.52 0.63 -10.69
CA GLU A 118 7.90 0.23 -10.40
C GLU A 118 8.78 1.43 -10.04
N VAL A 119 8.58 2.56 -10.73
CA VAL A 119 9.29 3.80 -10.45
C VAL A 119 8.96 4.31 -9.04
N GLN A 120 7.69 4.31 -8.66
CA GLN A 120 7.24 4.69 -7.32
C GLN A 120 7.82 3.76 -6.24
N ALA A 121 7.77 2.45 -6.46
CA ALA A 121 8.38 1.48 -5.55
C ALA A 121 9.91 1.69 -5.40
N GLN A 122 10.61 1.99 -6.50
CA GLN A 122 12.05 2.30 -6.46
C GLN A 122 12.35 3.62 -5.74
N GLN A 123 11.50 4.64 -5.91
CA GLN A 123 11.64 5.91 -5.19
C GLN A 123 11.48 5.71 -3.68
N TRP A 124 10.46 4.95 -3.26
CA TRP A 124 10.29 4.59 -1.84
C TRP A 124 11.48 3.79 -1.31
N GLN A 125 12.00 2.80 -2.05
CA GLN A 125 13.18 2.03 -1.63
C GLN A 125 14.41 2.92 -1.40
N ARG A 126 14.68 3.87 -2.32
CA ARG A 126 15.81 4.81 -2.17
C ARG A 126 15.63 5.70 -0.95
N TYR A 127 14.43 6.19 -0.69
CA TYR A 127 14.12 6.97 0.50
C TYR A 127 14.32 6.16 1.77
N ARG A 128 13.80 4.93 1.80
CA ARG A 128 14.00 4.00 2.93
C ARG A 128 15.48 3.83 3.22
N ASP A 129 16.26 3.47 2.20
CA ASP A 129 17.69 3.17 2.34
C ASP A 129 18.48 4.39 2.82
N TYR A 130 18.11 5.60 2.37
CA TYR A 130 18.66 6.85 2.90
C TYR A 130 18.35 7.05 4.39
N VAL A 131 17.08 6.91 4.80
CA VAL A 131 16.65 7.13 6.18
C VAL A 131 17.24 6.11 7.15
N VAL A 132 17.36 4.84 6.73
CA VAL A 132 17.95 3.78 7.56
C VAL A 132 19.48 3.73 7.49
N GLY A 133 20.11 4.66 6.76
CA GLY A 133 21.57 4.78 6.68
C GLY A 133 22.26 3.74 5.78
N LEU A 134 21.51 3.02 4.96
CA LEU A 134 22.02 2.09 3.94
C LEU A 134 22.48 2.83 2.67
N HIS A 135 22.06 4.08 2.48
CA HIS A 135 22.50 4.93 1.38
C HIS A 135 22.88 6.34 1.85
N SER A 136 24.03 6.85 1.41
CA SER A 136 24.58 8.13 1.92
C SER A 136 24.05 9.37 1.19
N ALA A 137 23.42 9.22 0.02
CA ALA A 137 22.87 10.32 -0.75
C ALA A 137 21.33 10.38 -0.63
N PRO A 138 20.73 11.56 -0.40
CA PRO A 138 19.28 11.70 -0.39
C PRO A 138 18.71 11.49 -1.81
N PRO A 139 17.56 10.82 -1.95
CA PRO A 139 16.92 10.67 -3.25
C PRO A 139 16.42 12.03 -3.79
N PRO A 140 16.23 12.16 -5.12
CA PRO A 140 15.69 13.36 -5.73
C PRO A 140 14.35 13.76 -5.08
N GLY A 141 14.22 15.01 -4.64
CA GLY A 141 12.99 15.52 -4.02
C GLY A 141 12.86 15.29 -2.51
N ALA A 142 13.72 14.49 -1.87
CA ALA A 142 13.73 14.38 -0.42
C ALA A 142 14.33 15.65 0.22
N THR A 143 13.48 16.50 0.80
CA THR A 143 13.95 17.55 1.70
C THR A 143 14.52 16.89 2.94
N ALA A 144 15.83 17.00 3.15
CA ALA A 144 16.47 16.57 4.38
C ALA A 144 15.78 17.31 5.55
N LYS A 145 15.07 16.58 6.43
CA LYS A 145 14.65 17.16 7.71
C LYS A 145 15.92 17.55 8.46
N SER A 146 16.16 18.85 8.63
CA SER A 146 17.30 19.35 9.37
C SER A 146 17.33 18.72 10.76
N LYS A 147 18.45 18.08 11.08
CA LYS A 147 18.76 17.39 12.33
C LYS A 147 19.01 18.38 13.49
N LYS A 148 18.13 19.39 13.67
CA LYS A 148 18.39 20.54 14.55
C LYS A 148 17.49 20.65 15.79
N ASP A 149 16.56 19.73 16.02
CA ASP A 149 15.63 19.83 17.17
C ASP A 149 15.89 18.79 18.28
N ASP A 150 17.05 18.14 18.28
CA ASP A 150 17.41 17.11 19.28
C ASP A 150 18.53 17.58 20.23
N GLU A 151 18.45 18.85 20.69
CA GLU A 151 19.19 19.26 21.88
C GLU A 151 18.35 19.00 23.13
N PRO A 152 18.84 18.19 24.09
CA PRO A 152 18.13 17.95 25.34
C PRO A 152 18.05 19.26 26.13
N LYS A 153 16.83 19.66 26.51
CA LYS A 153 16.63 20.78 27.44
C LYS A 153 17.33 20.45 28.77
N PRO A 154 18.15 21.37 29.32
CA PRO A 154 18.77 21.16 30.62
C PRO A 154 17.71 21.07 31.71
N LEU A 155 17.99 20.20 32.69
CA LEU A 155 17.17 19.86 33.86
C LEU A 155 16.81 21.08 34.73
#